data_AF-A0A3C1THF8-F1
#
_entry.id   AF-A0A3C1THF8-F1
#
_cell.length_a   1.000
_cell.length_b   1.000
_cell.length_c   1.000
_cell.angle_alpha   90.00
_cell.angle_beta   90.00
_cell.angle_gamma   90.00
#
_symmetry.space_group_name_H-M   'P 1'
#
loop_
_entity.id
_entity.type
_entity.pdbx_description
1 polymer ?
#
loop_
_entity_poly.entity_id
_entity_poly.type
_entity_poly.pdbx_seq_one_letter_code
_entity_poly.pdbx_strand_id
1 'polypeptide(L)'
;TLGGSFVMADKPLYTFGYGVGSSVYFGRGWAGNLDLTANKIMEATNRFDSSNGMFYRLSLGLEKKLSRQLALFAAGTWTALTAEPGYIKADLSRLYQPLPATTLRTGLDLTNWLGFQAGIRICNR
;
A
#
# COMPACT_ATOMS: atom_id res chain seq x y z
N THR A 1 4.61 -9.26 0.23
CA THR A 1 3.24 -8.84 -0.14
C THR A 1 3.00 -9.21 -1.58
N LEU A 2 1.80 -9.69 -1.91
CA LEU A 2 1.39 -10.06 -3.26
C LEU A 2 0.04 -9.40 -3.52
N GLY A 3 -0.13 -8.85 -4.72
CA GLY A 3 -1.40 -8.29 -5.16
C GLY A 3 -1.61 -8.56 -6.64
N GLY A 4 -2.84 -8.72 -7.07
CA GLY A 4 -3.18 -8.94 -8.47
C GLY A 4 -4.48 -8.26 -8.83
N SER A 5 -4.59 -7.84 -10.09
CA SER A 5 -5.77 -7.17 -10.64
C SER A 5 -6.66 -8.10 -11.47
N PHE A 6 -6.42 -9.42 -11.43
CA PHE A 6 -7.20 -10.45 -12.12
C PHE A 6 -7.41 -10.20 -13.62
N VAL A 7 -6.38 -9.68 -14.31
CA VAL A 7 -6.40 -9.46 -15.77
C VAL A 7 -7.44 -8.41 -16.20
N MET A 8 -7.72 -7.41 -15.35
CA MET A 8 -8.43 -6.22 -15.80
C MET A 8 -7.60 -5.47 -16.85
N ALA A 9 -8.22 -5.15 -17.99
CA ALA A 9 -7.59 -4.34 -19.03
C ALA A 9 -7.10 -3.00 -18.47
N ASP A 10 -5.95 -2.52 -18.96
CA ASP A 10 -5.28 -1.29 -18.53
C ASP A 10 -4.92 -1.22 -17.03
N LYS A 11 -4.81 -2.37 -16.35
CA LYS A 11 -4.33 -2.43 -14.96
C LYS A 11 -3.11 -3.32 -14.82
N PRO A 12 -2.18 -2.99 -13.92
CA PRO A 12 -1.03 -3.83 -13.67
C PRO A 12 -1.45 -5.21 -13.17
N LEU A 13 -0.96 -6.26 -13.82
CA LEU A 13 -1.39 -7.64 -13.60
C LEU A 13 -1.09 -8.11 -12.18
N TYR A 14 0.16 -7.92 -11.74
CA TYR A 14 0.64 -8.39 -10.46
C TYR A 14 1.53 -7.35 -9.78
N THR A 15 1.57 -7.43 -8.45
CA THR A 15 2.53 -6.73 -7.62
C THR A 15 3.23 -7.74 -6.74
N PHE A 16 4.55 -7.66 -6.68
CA PHE A 16 5.37 -8.47 -5.80
C PHE A 16 6.19 -7.57 -4.90
N GLY A 17 6.15 -7.82 -3.60
CA GLY A 17 6.81 -6.94 -2.65
C GLY A 17 7.25 -7.63 -1.38
N TYR A 18 7.99 -6.86 -0.60
CA TYR A 18 8.41 -7.19 0.75
C TYR A 18 7.90 -6.12 1.71
N GLY A 19 7.82 -6.48 2.99
CA GLY A 19 7.37 -5.55 4.01
C GLY A 19 7.86 -5.96 5.37
N VAL A 20 7.99 -4.97 6.24
CA VAL A 20 8.33 -5.12 7.65
C VAL A 20 7.28 -4.38 8.46
N GLY A 21 6.91 -4.96 9.59
CA GLY A 21 5.87 -4.44 10.44
C GLY A 21 6.20 -4.66 11.89
N SER A 22 5.69 -3.77 12.73
CA SER A 22 5.78 -3.89 14.19
C SER A 22 4.43 -3.62 14.83
N SER A 23 4.18 -4.29 15.94
CA SER A 23 2.96 -4.15 16.71
C SER A 23 3.29 -3.95 18.18
N VAL A 24 2.61 -3.00 18.82
CA VAL A 24 2.79 -2.68 20.23
C VAL A 24 1.45 -2.84 20.95
N TYR A 25 1.42 -3.69 21.97
CA TYR A 25 0.23 -3.88 22.79
C TYR A 25 0.18 -2.84 23.91
N PHE A 26 -0.92 -2.09 23.98
CA PHE A 26 -1.11 -1.02 24.97
C PHE A 26 -1.89 -1.48 26.21
N GLY A 27 -2.32 -2.74 26.26
CA GLY A 27 -3.20 -3.24 27.32
C GLY A 27 -4.69 -3.11 26.97
N ARG A 28 -5.54 -3.76 27.78
CA ARG A 28 -7.01 -3.72 27.66
C ARG A 28 -7.54 -4.06 26.25
N GLY A 29 -6.85 -4.94 25.55
CA GLY A 29 -7.21 -5.37 24.20
C GLY A 29 -6.88 -4.36 23.09
N TRP A 30 -6.11 -3.31 23.37
CA TRP A 30 -5.67 -2.35 22.35
C TRP A 30 -4.25 -2.64 21.88
N ALA A 31 -4.01 -2.49 20.58
CA ALA A 31 -2.68 -2.56 19.99
C ALA A 31 -2.51 -1.49 18.90
N GLY A 32 -1.30 -0.98 18.74
CA GLY A 32 -0.89 -0.13 17.63
C GLY A 32 -0.06 -0.94 16.64
N ASN A 33 -0.20 -0.64 15.35
CA ASN A 33 0.54 -1.32 14.27
C ASN A 33 1.23 -0.28 13.39
N LEU A 34 2.46 -0.56 13.00
CA LEU A 34 3.22 0.24 12.04
C LEU A 34 3.82 -0.70 11.00
N ASP A 35 3.38 -0.56 9.76
CA ASP A 35 3.79 -1.43 8.65
C ASP A 35 4.38 -0.60 7.52
N LEU A 36 5.53 -1.02 7.00
CA LEU A 36 6.14 -0.48 5.79
C LEU A 36 6.25 -1.59 4.74
N THR A 37 5.76 -1.31 3.54
CA THR A 37 5.79 -2.24 2.42
C THR A 37 6.37 -1.57 1.18
N ALA A 38 7.11 -2.35 0.38
CA ALA A 38 7.62 -1.96 -0.92
C ALA A 38 7.25 -3.04 -1.93
N ASN A 39 6.63 -2.65 -3.04
CA ASN A 39 6.11 -3.56 -4.05
C ASN A 39 6.56 -3.10 -5.44
N LYS A 40 7.03 -4.03 -6.25
CA LYS A 40 7.23 -3.82 -7.68
C LYS A 40 5.93 -4.14 -8.42
N ILE A 41 5.54 -3.26 -9.32
CA ILE A 41 4.41 -3.45 -10.22
C ILE A 41 4.90 -4.21 -11.44
N MET A 42 4.15 -5.22 -11.90
CA MET A 42 4.53 -6.06 -13.03
C MET A 42 3.40 -6.09 -14.06
N GLU A 43 3.72 -5.74 -15.29
CA GLU A 43 2.80 -5.76 -16.44
C GLU A 43 2.86 -7.08 -17.23
N ALA A 44 1.95 -7.21 -18.22
CA ALA A 44 1.84 -8.39 -19.08
C ALA A 44 3.08 -8.55 -19.96
N THR A 45 3.56 -7.42 -20.45
CA THR A 45 4.73 -7.22 -21.29
C THR A 45 5.85 -6.63 -20.42
N ASN A 46 7.09 -7.07 -20.62
CA ASN A 46 8.28 -6.55 -19.92
C ASN A 46 8.24 -6.60 -18.38
N ARG A 47 7.77 -7.72 -17.84
CA ARG A 47 7.65 -8.06 -16.39
C ARG A 47 8.83 -7.66 -15.49
N PHE A 48 10.05 -7.64 -16.01
CA PHE A 48 11.27 -7.40 -15.24
C PHE A 48 11.94 -6.05 -15.49
N ASP A 49 11.36 -5.21 -16.34
CA ASP A 49 11.94 -3.92 -16.68
C ASP A 49 12.08 -3.01 -15.45
N SER A 50 13.13 -2.20 -15.42
CA SER A 50 13.39 -1.16 -14.44
C SER A 50 12.46 0.04 -14.58
N SER A 51 11.84 0.23 -15.75
CA SER A 51 10.77 1.22 -15.98
C SER A 51 9.48 0.93 -15.22
N ASN A 52 9.29 -0.32 -14.79
CA ASN A 52 8.10 -0.73 -14.08
C ASN A 52 7.96 -0.02 -12.72
N GLY A 53 6.74 0.43 -12.42
CA GLY A 53 6.48 1.24 -11.24
C GLY A 53 6.81 0.54 -9.91
N MET A 54 7.30 1.30 -8.94
CA MET A 54 7.50 0.88 -7.55
C MET A 54 6.48 1.56 -6.64
N PHE A 55 5.94 0.80 -5.71
CA PHE A 55 4.87 1.20 -4.80
C PHE A 55 5.32 0.99 -3.36
N TYR A 56 5.41 2.09 -2.62
CA TYR A 56 5.73 2.10 -1.20
C TYR A 56 4.49 2.46 -0.41
N ARG A 57 4.20 1.73 0.66
CA ARG A 57 3.10 2.06 1.56
C ARG A 57 3.54 1.95 3.00
N LEU A 58 3.37 3.06 3.72
CA LEU A 58 3.45 3.15 5.16
C LEU A 58 2.03 3.11 5.73
N SER A 59 1.79 2.27 6.72
CA SER A 59 0.49 2.12 7.39
C SER A 59 0.66 2.29 8.89
N LEU A 60 -0.12 3.18 9.49
CA LEU A 60 -0.20 3.36 10.92
C LEU A 60 -1.62 3.01 11.37
N GLY A 61 -1.74 1.97 12.19
CA GLY A 61 -3.02 1.39 12.58
C GLY A 61 -3.23 1.27 14.07
N LEU A 62 -4.50 1.23 14.45
CA LEU A 62 -4.98 0.92 15.78
C LEU A 62 -5.90 -0.31 15.68
N GLU A 63 -5.72 -1.25 16.60
CA GLU A 63 -6.49 -2.48 16.70
C GLU A 63 -7.15 -2.57 18.08
N LYS A 64 -8.40 -3.01 18.09
CA LYS A 64 -9.18 -3.35 19.29
C LYS A 64 -9.65 -4.80 19.22
N LYS A 65 -9.18 -5.61 20.16
CA LYS A 65 -9.75 -6.94 20.44
C LYS A 65 -11.16 -6.78 20.99
N LEU A 66 -12.13 -7.37 20.29
CA LEU A 66 -13.51 -7.50 20.76
C LEU A 66 -13.71 -8.79 21.56
N SER A 67 -13.01 -9.85 21.17
CA SER A 67 -13.04 -11.14 21.86
C SER A 67 -11.66 -11.82 21.78
N ARG A 68 -11.55 -13.04 22.32
CA ARG A 68 -10.34 -13.86 22.17
C ARG A 68 -10.02 -14.23 20.72
N GLN A 69 -11.04 -14.23 19.85
CA GLN A 69 -10.93 -14.71 18.46
C GLN A 69 -11.12 -13.61 17.43
N LEU A 70 -11.46 -12.39 17.84
CA LEU A 70 -11.88 -11.34 16.91
C LEU A 70 -11.39 -9.98 17.35
N ALA A 71 -10.77 -9.27 16.41
CA ALA A 71 -10.32 -7.90 16.58
C ALA A 71 -10.78 -7.04 15.41
N LEU A 72 -11.03 -5.76 15.67
CA LEU A 72 -11.24 -4.74 14.65
C LEU A 72 -9.97 -3.92 14.51
N PHE A 73 -9.63 -3.53 13.30
CA PHE A 73 -8.54 -2.59 13.05
C PHE A 73 -8.98 -1.47 12.13
N ALA A 74 -8.35 -0.31 12.32
CA ALA A 74 -8.39 0.82 11.41
C ALA A 74 -6.97 1.35 11.24
N ALA A 75 -6.58 1.76 10.04
CA ALA A 75 -5.27 2.31 9.77
C ALA A 75 -5.33 3.44 8.75
N GLY A 76 -4.57 4.50 9.04
CA GLY A 76 -4.19 5.48 8.04
C GLY A 76 -3.01 4.95 7.23
N THR A 77 -3.00 5.24 5.94
CA THR A 77 -1.95 4.81 5.02
C THR A 77 -1.43 6.01 4.26
N TRP A 78 -0.11 6.08 4.10
CA TRP A 78 0.54 6.97 3.16
C TRP A 78 1.21 6.12 2.10
N THR A 79 0.84 6.38 0.86
CA THR A 79 1.29 5.63 -0.30
C THR A 79 2.12 6.54 -1.18
N ALA A 80 3.25 6.03 -1.66
CA ALA A 80 4.08 6.66 -2.67
C ALA A 80 4.29 5.69 -3.84
N LEU A 81 4.19 6.21 -5.05
CA LEU A 81 4.32 5.49 -6.30
C LEU A 81 5.38 6.21 -7.14
N THR A 82 6.36 5.47 -7.65
CA THR A 82 7.29 5.96 -8.66
C THR A 82 7.10 5.14 -9.92
N ALA A 83 6.70 5.76 -11.02
CA ALA A 83 6.46 5.06 -12.29
C ALA A 83 6.71 5.99 -13.49
N GLU A 84 6.81 5.46 -14.70
CA GLU A 84 6.90 6.31 -15.89
C GLU A 84 5.63 7.18 -16.06
N PRO A 85 5.74 8.37 -16.68
CA PRO A 85 4.59 9.20 -16.99
C PRO A 85 3.54 8.43 -17.79
N GLY A 86 2.29 8.43 -17.32
CA GLY A 86 1.19 7.69 -17.97
C GLY A 86 1.14 6.19 -17.66
N TYR A 87 2.07 5.66 -16.88
CA TYR A 87 2.12 4.24 -16.49
C TYR A 87 0.93 3.81 -15.63
N ILE A 88 0.46 4.68 -14.72
CA ILE A 88 -0.79 4.44 -13.97
C ILE A 88 -1.80 5.53 -14.32
N LYS A 89 -2.92 5.13 -14.93
CA LYS A 89 -4.11 5.97 -15.13
C LYS A 89 -4.90 6.12 -13.83
N ALA A 90 -4.26 6.59 -12.76
CA ALA A 90 -4.95 6.93 -11.52
C ALA A 90 -5.49 8.36 -11.64
N ASP A 91 -6.78 8.56 -11.35
CA ASP A 91 -7.34 9.90 -11.23
C ASP A 91 -6.87 10.54 -9.92
N LEU A 92 -5.72 11.20 -9.99
CA LEU A 92 -5.08 11.85 -8.85
C LEU A 92 -5.85 13.06 -8.31
N SER A 93 -6.82 13.58 -9.07
CA SER A 93 -7.65 14.72 -8.63
C SER A 93 -8.57 14.35 -7.46
N ARG A 94 -8.85 13.06 -7.27
CA ARG A 94 -9.71 12.55 -6.20
C ARG A 94 -8.95 12.13 -4.94
N LEU A 95 -7.62 12.15 -4.98
CA LEU A 95 -6.77 11.68 -3.90
C LEU A 95 -6.12 12.86 -3.20
N TYR A 96 -6.11 12.84 -1.86
CA TYR A 96 -5.38 13.84 -1.10
C TYR A 96 -3.87 13.53 -1.15
N GLN A 97 -3.09 14.46 -1.71
CA GLN A 97 -1.66 14.32 -1.91
C GLN A 97 -0.92 15.22 -0.91
N PRO A 98 -0.31 14.67 0.15
CA PRO A 98 0.39 15.47 1.14
C PRO A 98 1.65 16.14 0.58
N LEU A 99 2.25 15.59 -0.47
CA LEU A 99 3.33 16.20 -1.25
C LEU A 99 2.89 16.37 -2.70
N PRO A 100 3.37 17.40 -3.43
CA PRO A 100 3.08 17.54 -4.85
C PRO A 100 3.69 16.39 -5.65
N ALA A 101 3.01 15.98 -6.73
CA ALA A 101 3.60 15.08 -7.71
C ALA A 101 4.81 15.74 -8.38
N THR A 102 5.90 15.00 -8.55
CA THR A 102 7.14 15.53 -9.12
C THR A 102 7.85 14.46 -9.95
N THR A 103 8.51 14.89 -11.02
CA THR A 103 9.39 14.01 -11.81
C THR A 103 10.76 13.93 -11.13
N LEU A 104 11.22 12.70 -10.91
CA LEU A 104 12.53 12.39 -10.34
C LEU A 104 13.63 12.56 -11.41
N ARG A 105 14.89 12.70 -10.97
CA ARG A 105 16.05 12.77 -11.89
C ARG A 105 16.20 11.54 -12.80
N THR A 106 15.58 10.43 -12.43
CA THR A 106 15.53 9.18 -13.20
C THR A 106 14.50 9.20 -14.32
N GLY A 107 13.69 10.26 -14.46
CA GLY A 107 12.59 10.35 -15.44
C GLY A 107 11.27 9.73 -14.99
N LEU A 108 11.22 9.18 -13.77
CA LEU A 108 10.01 8.61 -13.18
C LEU A 108 9.20 9.68 -12.45
N ASP A 109 7.87 9.62 -12.53
CA ASP A 109 6.98 10.44 -11.75
C ASP A 109 6.78 9.84 -10.36
N LEU A 110 7.06 10.65 -9.33
CA LEU A 110 6.71 10.39 -7.94
C LEU A 110 5.33 10.97 -7.66
N THR A 111 4.38 10.10 -7.37
CA THR A 111 3.03 10.44 -6.93
C THR A 111 2.79 9.87 -5.54
N ASN A 112 2.01 10.56 -4.71
CA ASN A 112 1.75 10.10 -3.34
C ASN A 112 0.35 10.49 -2.89
N TRP A 113 -0.25 9.69 -2.00
CA TRP A 113 -1.58 9.97 -1.47
C TRP A 113 -1.80 9.35 -0.10
N LEU A 114 -2.75 9.93 0.63
CA LEU A 114 -3.29 9.34 1.85
C LEU A 114 -4.47 8.42 1.52
N GLY A 115 -4.60 7.35 2.30
CA GLY A 115 -5.73 6.44 2.25
C GLY A 115 -6.03 5.87 3.63
N PHE A 116 -7.15 5.16 3.74
CA PHE A 116 -7.58 4.53 4.98
C PHE A 116 -7.94 3.08 4.71
N GLN A 117 -7.68 2.22 5.68
CA GLN A 117 -8.08 0.83 5.67
C GLN A 117 -8.73 0.48 7.01
N ALA A 118 -9.76 -0.36 6.98
CA ALA A 118 -10.36 -0.91 8.17
C ALA A 118 -10.77 -2.35 7.89
N GLY A 119 -10.85 -3.17 8.94
CA GLY A 119 -11.23 -4.55 8.76
C GLY A 119 -11.33 -5.33 10.06
N ILE A 120 -11.59 -6.62 9.88
CA ILE A 120 -11.73 -7.60 10.95
C ILE A 120 -10.54 -8.56 10.86
N ARG A 121 -9.92 -8.85 12.01
CA ARG A 121 -8.88 -9.85 12.15
C ARG A 121 -9.43 -11.02 12.97
N ILE A 122 -9.27 -12.22 12.44
CA ILE A 122 -9.52 -13.47 13.16
C ILE A 122 -8.24 -13.80 13.91
N CYS A 123 -8.32 -13.83 15.24
CA CYS A 123 -7.21 -14.18 16.11
C CYS A 123 -7.22 -15.69 16.40
N ASN A 124 -6.04 -16.30 16.41
CA ASN A 124 -5.89 -17.66 16.91
C ASN A 124 -6.17 -17.72 18.43
N ARG A 125 -6.59 -18.91 18.87
CA ARG A 125 -6.85 -19.23 20.28
C ARG A 125 -5.57 -19.29 21.10
#